data_AF-A0A6M8V2Y3-F1
#
_entry.id   AF-A0A6M8V2Y3-F1
#
_cell.length_a   1.000
_cell.length_b   1.000
_cell.length_c   1.000
_cell.angle_alpha   90.00
_cell.angle_beta   90.00
_cell.angle_gamma   90.00
#
_symmetry.space_group_name_H-M   'P 1'
#
loop_
_entity.id
_entity.type
_entity.pdbx_description
1 polymer ?
#
loop_
_entity_poly.entity_id
_entity_poly.type
_entity_poly.pdbx_seq_one_letter_code
_entity_poly.pdbx_strand_id
1 'polypeptide(L)'
;MKKISNKTTVSYFIFIWIVAAFLLESSDLWISVNLYNPASFWAMLLEKYGEIPGLLTVLIGMHIYIVTLKASSNIKTILFTAFLLTTISLITIYISWVLSLALTNSSVFFNSNRNYFFLAAILINIFISLLFKKRYKFSKKSILFSRLSFKMFFYGYLVIIQPLKIFWGRIRFRDLAEKYSDFTAWYIPNGITGNQSFPSGHAAMGFVLMALFIFVMDKSFIKRIFFKGIVISYAIAVCISRVIIGAHYTSDVLFGAMIMIIAFLLIKQNIISAVKN
;
A
#
# COMPACT_ATOMS: atom_id res chain seq x y z
N MET A 1 21.12 -0.44 -27.58
CA MET A 1 19.96 0.29 -27.01
C MET A 1 20.44 1.31 -25.99
N LYS A 2 20.30 2.62 -26.26
CA LYS A 2 20.70 3.69 -25.33
C LYS A 2 19.99 3.50 -23.97
N LYS A 3 20.76 3.52 -22.89
CA LYS A 3 20.24 3.42 -21.51
C LYS A 3 19.36 4.64 -21.26
N ILE A 4 18.04 4.48 -21.35
CA ILE A 4 17.07 5.53 -21.01
C ILE A 4 17.36 5.96 -19.57
N SER A 5 17.57 7.26 -19.36
CA SER A 5 17.84 7.79 -18.02
C SER A 5 16.60 7.59 -17.13
N ASN A 6 16.77 7.33 -15.84
CA ASN A 6 15.65 7.18 -14.91
C ASN A 6 14.71 8.41 -14.93
N LYS A 7 15.25 9.62 -15.17
CA LYS A 7 14.44 10.85 -15.31
C LYS A 7 13.49 10.76 -16.51
N THR A 8 13.99 10.30 -17.65
CA THR A 8 13.21 10.11 -18.88
C THR A 8 12.09 9.08 -18.66
N THR A 9 12.38 7.98 -17.96
CA THR A 9 11.36 6.97 -17.61
C THR A 9 10.26 7.55 -16.70
N VAL A 10 10.63 8.32 -15.67
CA VAL A 10 9.66 8.99 -14.79
C VAL A 10 8.78 9.95 -15.59
N SER A 11 9.36 10.76 -16.48
CA SER A 11 8.61 11.69 -17.33
C SER A 11 7.60 10.97 -18.24
N TYR A 12 7.97 9.84 -18.85
CA TYR A 12 7.03 9.05 -19.65
C TYR A 12 5.89 8.48 -18.81
N PHE A 13 6.17 7.96 -17.61
CA PHE A 13 5.11 7.46 -16.72
C PHE A 13 4.15 8.58 -16.29
N ILE A 14 4.67 9.77 -15.98
CA ILE A 14 3.84 10.93 -15.64
C ILE A 14 2.96 11.33 -16.83
N PHE A 15 3.52 11.38 -18.04
CA PHE A 15 2.75 11.71 -19.24
C PHE A 15 1.63 10.70 -19.51
N ILE A 16 1.93 9.40 -19.48
CA ILE A 16 0.92 8.34 -19.64
C ILE A 16 -0.17 8.46 -18.59
N TRP A 17 0.23 8.74 -17.34
CA TRP A 17 -0.71 8.92 -16.25
C TRP A 17 -1.60 10.15 -16.42
N ILE A 18 -1.06 11.29 -16.88
CA ILE A 18 -1.85 12.50 -17.18
C ILE A 18 -2.90 12.20 -18.26
N VAL A 19 -2.50 11.53 -19.34
CA VAL A 19 -3.43 11.13 -20.41
C VAL A 19 -4.52 10.22 -19.85
N ALA A 20 -4.16 9.22 -19.04
CA ALA A 20 -5.15 8.35 -18.40
C ALA A 20 -6.10 9.10 -17.46
N ALA A 21 -5.59 10.02 -16.63
CA ALA A 21 -6.41 10.82 -15.73
C ALA A 21 -7.39 11.72 -16.51
N PHE A 22 -6.93 12.32 -17.60
CA PHE A 22 -7.76 13.13 -18.48
C PHE A 22 -8.88 12.32 -19.14
N LEU A 23 -8.59 11.12 -19.65
CA LEU A 23 -9.64 10.24 -20.20
C LEU A 23 -10.68 9.85 -19.16
N LEU A 24 -10.27 9.69 -17.90
CA LEU A 24 -11.15 9.37 -16.79
C LEU A 24 -11.99 10.54 -16.30
N GLU A 25 -11.81 11.77 -16.79
CA GLU A 25 -12.74 12.86 -16.49
C GLU A 25 -14.17 12.52 -16.96
N SER A 26 -14.32 12.08 -18.20
CA SER A 26 -15.64 11.79 -18.79
C SER A 26 -16.05 10.32 -18.68
N SER A 27 -15.11 9.40 -18.53
CA SER A 27 -15.40 7.95 -18.59
C SER A 27 -15.54 7.26 -17.24
N ASP A 28 -15.20 7.91 -16.12
CA ASP A 28 -15.12 7.24 -14.80
C ASP A 28 -16.44 6.58 -14.40
N LEU A 29 -17.54 7.36 -14.47
CA LEU A 29 -18.87 6.88 -14.12
C LEU A 29 -19.32 5.76 -15.07
N TRP A 30 -19.12 5.96 -16.38
CA TRP A 30 -19.47 4.97 -17.39
C TRP A 30 -18.75 3.63 -17.14
N ILE A 31 -17.46 3.66 -16.83
CA ILE A 31 -16.70 2.45 -16.50
C ILE A 31 -17.29 1.75 -15.27
N SER A 32 -17.56 2.50 -14.20
CA SER A 32 -18.12 1.94 -12.98
C SER A 32 -19.50 1.31 -13.21
N VAL A 33 -20.39 1.96 -13.98
CA VAL A 33 -21.71 1.41 -14.33
C VAL A 33 -21.60 0.09 -15.08
N ASN A 34 -20.67 -0.02 -16.03
CA ASN A 34 -20.53 -1.22 -16.86
C ASN A 34 -19.75 -2.36 -16.19
N LEU A 35 -18.85 -2.06 -15.25
CA LEU A 35 -18.03 -3.07 -14.57
C LEU A 35 -18.58 -3.51 -13.20
N TYR A 36 -19.59 -2.82 -12.66
CA TYR A 36 -20.11 -3.11 -11.34
C TYR A 36 -20.72 -4.51 -11.27
N ASN A 37 -20.10 -5.37 -10.46
CA ASN A 37 -20.56 -6.71 -10.17
C ASN A 37 -20.15 -7.10 -8.73
N PRO A 38 -20.98 -6.75 -7.72
CA PRO A 38 -20.69 -7.05 -6.32
C PRO A 38 -20.72 -8.55 -5.99
N ALA A 39 -21.32 -9.38 -6.85
CA ALA A 39 -21.36 -10.83 -6.70
C ALA A 39 -20.07 -11.54 -7.16
N SER A 40 -19.12 -10.82 -7.74
CA SER A 40 -17.85 -11.39 -8.22
C SER A 40 -17.00 -11.92 -7.06
N PHE A 41 -16.88 -13.26 -6.97
CA PHE A 41 -16.16 -13.94 -5.89
C PHE A 41 -14.70 -13.50 -5.75
N TRP A 42 -13.95 -13.48 -6.87
CA TRP A 42 -12.53 -13.12 -6.83
C TRP A 42 -12.34 -11.65 -6.45
N ALA A 43 -13.25 -10.77 -6.87
CA ALA A 43 -13.19 -9.37 -6.51
C ALA A 43 -13.44 -9.22 -5.01
N MET A 44 -14.42 -9.96 -4.46
CA MET A 44 -14.78 -9.92 -3.04
C MET A 44 -13.64 -10.41 -2.15
N LEU A 45 -12.94 -11.44 -2.62
CA LEU A 45 -11.73 -11.95 -1.97
C LEU A 45 -10.64 -10.86 -1.91
N LEU A 46 -10.39 -10.15 -3.02
CA LEU A 46 -9.39 -9.08 -3.06
C LEU A 46 -9.84 -7.79 -2.35
N GLU A 47 -11.14 -7.53 -2.22
CA GLU A 47 -11.64 -6.48 -1.33
C GLU A 47 -11.25 -6.75 0.12
N LYS A 48 -11.48 -7.98 0.59
CA LYS A 48 -11.25 -8.36 1.99
C LYS A 48 -9.77 -8.54 2.32
N TYR A 49 -9.02 -9.15 1.41
CA TYR A 49 -7.65 -9.62 1.70
C TYR A 49 -6.56 -9.01 0.80
N GLY A 50 -6.93 -8.18 -0.17
CA GLY A 50 -5.98 -7.62 -1.16
C GLY A 50 -4.88 -6.75 -0.56
N GLU A 51 -5.10 -6.16 0.61
CA GLU A 51 -4.10 -5.35 1.31
C GLU A 51 -3.07 -6.20 2.08
N ILE A 52 -3.40 -7.44 2.44
CA ILE A 52 -2.59 -8.26 3.36
C ILE A 52 -1.17 -8.46 2.83
N PRO A 53 -0.92 -8.83 1.56
CA PRO A 53 0.46 -9.02 1.09
C PRO A 53 1.31 -7.75 1.15
N GLY A 54 0.72 -6.58 0.88
CA GLY A 54 1.40 -5.29 1.02
C GLY A 54 1.73 -5.00 2.49
N LEU A 55 0.79 -5.22 3.40
CA LEU A 55 1.00 -5.04 4.84
C LEU A 55 2.06 -5.98 5.41
N LEU A 56 2.07 -7.25 5.00
CA LEU A 56 3.13 -8.20 5.39
C LEU A 56 4.51 -7.74 4.89
N THR A 57 4.58 -7.19 3.68
CA THR A 57 5.82 -6.63 3.10
C THR A 57 6.35 -5.47 3.95
N VAL A 58 5.46 -4.59 4.40
CA VAL A 58 5.80 -3.49 5.31
C VAL A 58 6.22 -4.01 6.68
N LEU A 59 5.44 -4.93 7.27
CA LEU A 59 5.68 -5.52 8.58
C LEU A 59 7.07 -6.18 8.65
N ILE A 60 7.39 -7.07 7.69
CA ILE A 60 8.69 -7.72 7.60
C ILE A 60 9.80 -6.68 7.40
N GLY A 61 9.57 -5.70 6.53
CA GLY A 61 10.51 -4.61 6.31
C GLY A 61 10.83 -3.84 7.59
N MET A 62 9.81 -3.44 8.36
CA MET A 62 9.99 -2.69 9.60
C MET A 62 10.70 -3.51 10.69
N HIS A 63 10.42 -4.81 10.83
CA HIS A 63 11.19 -5.68 11.73
C HIS A 63 12.69 -5.71 11.38
N ILE A 64 13.01 -5.85 10.10
CA ILE A 64 14.40 -5.79 9.62
C ILE A 64 14.99 -4.40 9.90
N TYR A 65 14.21 -3.33 9.73
CA TYR A 65 14.66 -1.96 10.02
C TYR A 65 15.02 -1.83 11.51
N ILE A 66 14.11 -2.18 12.43
CA ILE A 66 14.34 -2.13 13.88
C ILE A 66 15.64 -2.85 14.26
N VAL A 67 15.85 -4.06 13.76
CA VAL A 67 17.02 -4.88 14.10
C VAL A 67 18.33 -4.32 13.53
N THR A 68 18.25 -3.59 12.41
CA THR A 68 19.43 -3.04 11.71
C THR A 68 19.76 -1.61 12.13
N LEU A 69 18.93 -0.98 12.96
CA LEU A 69 19.28 0.25 13.65
C LEU A 69 20.40 -0.02 14.65
N LYS A 70 21.43 0.82 14.64
CA LYS A 70 22.50 0.77 15.64
C LYS A 70 21.90 1.15 17.00
N ALA A 71 22.09 0.28 18.00
CA ALA A 71 21.74 0.61 19.38
C ALA A 71 22.50 1.88 19.80
N SER A 72 21.76 2.85 20.35
CA SER A 72 22.30 4.16 20.71
C SER A 72 21.48 4.70 21.88
N SER A 73 22.16 5.39 22.81
CA SER A 73 21.51 6.16 23.88
C SER A 73 20.87 7.47 23.38
N ASN A 74 20.99 7.78 22.09
CA ASN A 74 20.39 8.97 21.49
C ASN A 74 18.85 8.88 21.51
N ILE A 75 18.20 9.86 22.14
CA ILE A 75 16.74 9.94 22.27
C ILE A 75 16.02 9.87 20.92
N LYS A 76 16.59 10.45 19.84
CA LYS A 76 16.00 10.38 18.49
C LYS A 76 15.91 8.94 17.98
N THR A 77 16.95 8.14 18.24
CA THR A 77 16.99 6.72 17.87
C THR A 77 15.99 5.91 18.69
N ILE A 78 15.87 6.21 19.99
CA ILE A 78 14.90 5.56 20.88
C ILE A 78 13.47 5.86 20.42
N LEU A 79 13.13 7.14 20.21
CA LEU A 79 11.81 7.57 19.74
C LEU A 79 11.47 6.98 18.37
N PHE A 80 12.42 6.96 17.44
CA PHE A 80 12.19 6.35 16.13
C PHE A 80 11.97 4.83 16.22
N THR A 81 12.71 4.14 17.09
CA THR A 81 12.52 2.70 17.33
C THR A 81 11.16 2.42 17.96
N ALA A 82 10.75 3.24 18.94
CA ALA A 82 9.42 3.16 19.55
C ALA A 82 8.32 3.39 18.50
N PHE A 83 8.47 4.41 17.64
CA PHE A 83 7.54 4.68 16.54
C PHE A 83 7.41 3.48 15.59
N LEU A 84 8.53 2.84 15.20
CA LEU A 84 8.50 1.64 14.37
C LEU A 84 7.79 0.48 15.07
N LEU A 85 8.08 0.24 16.35
CA LEU A 85 7.42 -0.81 17.16
C LEU A 85 5.91 -0.58 17.28
N THR A 86 5.48 0.65 17.56
CA THR A 86 4.06 1.01 17.60
C THR A 86 3.41 0.78 16.23
N THR A 87 4.07 1.19 15.16
CA THR A 87 3.54 1.05 13.79
C THR A 87 3.35 -0.42 13.41
N ILE A 88 4.32 -1.29 13.68
CA ILE A 88 4.17 -2.73 13.41
C ILE A 88 3.08 -3.36 14.27
N SER A 89 2.94 -2.94 15.54
CA SER A 89 1.84 -3.42 16.39
C SER A 89 0.48 -3.03 15.84
N LEU A 90 0.30 -1.80 15.36
CA LEU A 90 -0.95 -1.36 14.72
C LEU A 90 -1.26 -2.17 13.45
N ILE A 91 -0.25 -2.45 12.62
CA ILE A 91 -0.41 -3.32 11.43
C ILE A 91 -0.82 -4.73 11.86
N THR A 92 -0.18 -5.31 12.87
CA THR A 92 -0.52 -6.66 13.39
C THR A 92 -1.93 -6.71 13.97
N ILE A 93 -2.37 -5.65 14.66
CA ILE A 93 -3.74 -5.53 15.16
C ILE A 93 -4.73 -5.50 14.00
N TYR A 94 -4.47 -4.71 12.96
CA TYR A 94 -5.32 -4.66 11.77
C TYR A 94 -5.39 -6.03 11.06
N ILE A 95 -4.26 -6.71 10.86
CA ILE A 95 -4.24 -8.07 10.28
C ILE A 95 -5.03 -9.05 11.15
N SER A 96 -4.85 -8.99 12.48
CA SER A 96 -5.60 -9.82 13.43
C SER A 96 -7.10 -9.57 13.37
N TRP A 97 -7.51 -8.31 13.18
CA TRP A 97 -8.91 -7.95 12.99
C TRP A 97 -9.48 -8.53 11.69
N VAL A 98 -8.77 -8.39 10.56
CA VAL A 98 -9.20 -8.98 9.28
C VAL A 98 -9.30 -10.51 9.37
N LEU A 99 -8.32 -11.16 10.01
CA LEU A 99 -8.33 -12.61 10.21
C LEU A 99 -9.46 -13.06 11.16
N SER A 100 -9.69 -12.32 12.25
CA SER A 100 -10.82 -12.60 13.13
C SER A 100 -12.13 -12.51 12.36
N LEU A 101 -12.34 -11.44 11.58
CA LEU A 101 -13.55 -11.26 10.79
C LEU A 101 -13.73 -12.39 9.77
N ALA A 102 -12.65 -12.86 9.17
CA ALA A 102 -12.66 -14.00 8.25
C ALA A 102 -13.08 -15.32 8.90
N LEU A 103 -12.65 -15.55 10.14
CA LEU A 103 -12.90 -16.80 10.86
C LEU A 103 -14.28 -16.82 11.53
N THR A 104 -14.72 -15.68 12.09
CA THR A 104 -15.95 -15.60 12.90
C THR A 104 -17.13 -14.96 12.16
N ASN A 105 -16.92 -14.45 10.94
CA ASN A 105 -17.89 -13.68 10.14
C ASN A 105 -18.53 -12.49 10.91
N SER A 106 -17.92 -12.05 12.00
CA SER A 106 -18.47 -11.04 12.90
C SER A 106 -17.33 -10.30 13.62
N SER A 107 -17.51 -8.98 13.82
CA SER A 107 -16.54 -8.17 14.56
C SER A 107 -16.64 -8.32 16.08
N VAL A 108 -17.67 -9.01 16.58
CA VAL A 108 -17.98 -9.14 18.01
C VAL A 108 -16.82 -9.80 18.75
N PHE A 109 -16.29 -10.92 18.24
CA PHE A 109 -15.19 -11.63 18.89
C PHE A 109 -13.94 -10.76 19.08
N PHE A 110 -13.54 -10.04 18.02
CA PHE A 110 -12.41 -9.12 18.10
C PHE A 110 -12.65 -7.98 19.08
N ASN A 111 -13.84 -7.38 19.04
CA ASN A 111 -14.19 -6.25 19.89
C ASN A 111 -14.23 -6.65 21.37
N SER A 112 -14.83 -7.80 21.70
CA SER A 112 -14.88 -8.32 23.08
C SER A 112 -13.50 -8.65 23.63
N ASN A 113 -12.56 -9.06 22.77
CA ASN A 113 -11.20 -9.46 23.16
C ASN A 113 -10.12 -8.43 22.77
N ARG A 114 -10.50 -7.19 22.48
CA ARG A 114 -9.61 -6.18 21.89
C ARG A 114 -8.32 -5.99 22.70
N ASN A 115 -8.42 -5.91 24.03
CA ASN A 115 -7.25 -5.71 24.89
C ASN A 115 -6.23 -6.86 24.77
N TYR A 116 -6.70 -8.11 24.63
CA TYR A 116 -5.84 -9.27 24.42
C TYR A 116 -5.16 -9.22 23.06
N PHE A 117 -5.88 -8.84 21.99
CA PHE A 117 -5.28 -8.65 20.67
C PHE A 117 -4.20 -7.57 20.67
N PHE A 118 -4.43 -6.45 21.37
CA PHE A 118 -3.45 -5.37 21.50
C PHE A 118 -2.19 -5.84 22.25
N LEU A 119 -2.36 -6.48 23.41
CA LEU A 119 -1.24 -7.00 24.20
C LEU A 119 -0.47 -8.08 23.42
N ALA A 120 -1.17 -9.03 22.81
CA ALA A 120 -0.56 -10.07 21.99
C ALA A 120 0.22 -9.49 20.81
N ALA A 121 -0.32 -8.47 20.12
CA ALA A 121 0.36 -7.80 19.02
C ALA A 121 1.65 -7.10 19.47
N ILE A 122 1.68 -6.49 20.66
CA ILE A 122 2.91 -5.88 21.19
C ILE A 122 3.94 -6.95 21.51
N LEU A 123 3.54 -7.98 22.29
CA LEU A 123 4.44 -9.05 22.73
C LEU A 123 5.03 -9.84 21.57
N ILE A 124 4.21 -10.21 20.58
CA ILE A 124 4.66 -10.98 19.41
C ILE A 124 5.64 -10.16 18.57
N ASN A 125 5.41 -8.86 18.39
CA ASN A 125 6.28 -8.01 17.59
C ASN A 125 7.65 -7.77 18.26
N ILE A 126 7.66 -7.62 19.60
CA ILE A 126 8.90 -7.58 20.38
C ILE A 126 9.65 -8.90 20.24
N PHE A 127 8.95 -10.03 20.44
CA PHE A 127 9.54 -11.37 20.35
C PHE A 127 10.15 -11.63 18.96
N ILE A 128 9.41 -11.35 17.87
CA ILE A 128 9.91 -11.50 16.49
C ILE A 128 11.14 -10.62 16.26
N SER A 129 11.13 -9.36 16.72
CA SER A 129 12.28 -8.47 16.57
C SER A 129 13.52 -8.98 17.31
N LEU A 130 13.35 -9.55 18.50
CA LEU A 130 14.43 -10.19 19.26
C LEU A 130 14.95 -11.45 18.56
N LEU A 131 14.06 -12.29 18.01
CA LEU A 131 14.44 -13.46 17.23
C LEU A 131 15.25 -13.07 15.99
N PHE A 132 14.81 -12.04 15.26
CA PHE A 132 15.51 -11.53 14.09
C PHE A 132 16.92 -11.04 14.46
N LYS A 133 17.04 -10.30 15.56
CA LYS A 133 18.32 -9.81 16.09
C LYS A 133 19.28 -10.94 16.47
N LYS A 134 18.78 -12.01 17.07
CA LYS A 134 19.60 -13.14 17.52
C LYS A 134 20.03 -14.06 16.38
N ARG A 135 19.14 -14.34 15.43
CA ARG A 135 19.33 -15.41 14.43
C ARG A 135 19.86 -14.97 13.08
N TYR A 136 19.72 -13.69 12.71
CA TYR A 136 19.98 -13.28 11.33
C TYR A 136 20.97 -12.12 11.21
N LYS A 137 21.94 -12.28 10.29
CA LYS A 137 22.72 -11.18 9.72
C LYS A 137 22.11 -10.79 8.38
N PHE A 138 21.45 -9.63 8.33
CA PHE A 138 20.73 -9.21 7.14
C PHE A 138 21.67 -8.75 6.02
N SER A 139 21.39 -9.19 4.79
CA SER A 139 22.11 -8.76 3.60
C SER A 139 21.88 -7.27 3.29
N LYS A 140 22.77 -6.64 2.51
CA LYS A 140 22.57 -5.27 2.01
C LYS A 140 21.21 -5.10 1.30
N LYS A 141 20.75 -6.12 0.56
CA LYS A 141 19.45 -6.09 -0.12
C LYS A 141 18.28 -6.08 0.86
N SER A 142 18.36 -6.87 1.93
CA SER A 142 17.34 -6.91 2.99
C SER A 142 17.23 -5.56 3.71
N ILE A 143 18.36 -4.88 3.94
CA ILE A 143 18.40 -3.53 4.54
C ILE A 143 17.86 -2.47 3.57
N LEU A 144 18.15 -2.59 2.26
CA LEU A 144 17.59 -1.69 1.25
C LEU A 144 16.06 -1.89 1.14
N PHE A 145 15.61 -3.14 1.14
CA PHE A 145 14.20 -3.51 1.16
C PHE A 145 13.48 -2.93 2.38
N SER A 146 14.02 -3.07 3.59
CA SER A 146 13.39 -2.56 4.82
C SER A 146 13.18 -1.05 4.79
N ARG A 147 14.20 -0.30 4.37
CA ARG A 147 14.12 1.16 4.25
C ARG A 147 13.16 1.59 3.14
N LEU A 148 13.14 0.87 2.02
CA LEU A 148 12.27 1.17 0.90
C LEU A 148 10.80 0.93 1.26
N SER A 149 10.46 -0.26 1.79
CA SER A 149 9.08 -0.58 2.16
C SER A 149 8.55 0.32 3.27
N PHE A 150 9.36 0.61 4.30
CA PHE A 150 9.00 1.57 5.35
C PHE A 150 8.71 2.96 4.77
N LYS A 151 9.62 3.52 3.97
CA LYS A 151 9.44 4.88 3.43
C LYS A 151 8.28 4.96 2.44
N MET A 152 8.04 3.91 1.64
CA MET A 152 6.88 3.84 0.75
C MET A 152 5.57 3.85 1.54
N PHE A 153 5.48 3.04 2.60
CA PHE A 153 4.33 3.04 3.48
C PHE A 153 4.17 4.37 4.23
N PHE A 154 5.24 4.90 4.81
CA PHE A 154 5.17 6.14 5.58
C PHE A 154 4.83 7.34 4.70
N TYR A 155 5.64 7.64 3.68
CA TYR A 155 5.41 8.82 2.84
C TYR A 155 4.26 8.63 1.85
N GLY A 156 4.23 7.49 1.15
CA GLY A 156 3.19 7.23 0.16
C GLY A 156 1.83 7.00 0.80
N TYR A 157 1.74 6.05 1.73
CA TYR A 157 0.45 5.67 2.31
C TYR A 157 0.01 6.60 3.46
N LEU A 158 0.80 6.73 4.53
CA LEU A 158 0.37 7.49 5.70
C LEU A 158 0.35 9.00 5.52
N VAL A 159 1.34 9.59 4.84
CA VAL A 159 1.47 11.05 4.71
C VAL A 159 0.71 11.60 3.51
N ILE A 160 0.56 10.84 2.41
CA ILE A 160 -0.12 11.32 1.20
C ILE A 160 -1.53 10.72 1.09
N ILE A 161 -1.65 9.39 1.01
CA ILE A 161 -2.97 8.75 0.76
C ILE A 161 -3.97 9.02 1.89
N GLN A 162 -3.59 8.81 3.15
CA GLN A 162 -4.56 8.91 4.26
C GLN A 162 -5.12 10.32 4.45
N PRO A 163 -4.34 11.41 4.42
CA PRO A 163 -4.88 12.76 4.46
C PRO A 163 -5.76 13.06 3.25
N LEU A 164 -5.33 12.71 2.03
CA LEU A 164 -6.15 12.93 0.84
C LEU A 164 -7.52 12.26 0.98
N LYS A 165 -7.58 11.02 1.48
CA LYS A 165 -8.86 10.33 1.72
C LYS A 165 -9.79 11.08 2.67
N ILE A 166 -9.24 11.70 3.70
CA ILE A 166 -10.02 12.47 4.69
C ILE A 166 -10.55 13.77 4.08
N PHE A 167 -9.74 14.45 3.27
CA PHE A 167 -10.08 15.77 2.73
C PHE A 167 -10.83 15.75 1.39
N TRP A 168 -10.80 14.64 0.63
CA TRP A 168 -11.42 14.59 -0.70
C TRP A 168 -12.94 14.39 -0.68
N GLY A 169 -13.47 13.64 0.28
CA GLY A 169 -14.92 13.54 0.50
C GLY A 169 -15.72 12.86 -0.62
N ARG A 170 -15.08 12.13 -1.54
CA ARG A 170 -15.76 11.50 -2.68
C ARG A 170 -16.53 10.25 -2.24
N ILE A 171 -17.82 10.19 -2.62
CA ILE A 171 -18.74 9.06 -2.39
C ILE A 171 -18.34 7.88 -3.28
N ARG A 172 -18.38 6.66 -2.74
CA ARG A 172 -18.05 5.45 -3.52
C ARG A 172 -19.19 5.14 -4.50
N PHE A 173 -18.87 4.48 -5.61
CA PHE A 173 -19.89 4.10 -6.60
C PHE A 173 -21.07 3.33 -6.00
N ARG A 174 -20.80 2.35 -5.13
CA ARG A 174 -21.85 1.52 -4.49
C ARG A 174 -22.69 2.27 -3.44
N ASP A 175 -22.22 3.44 -3.00
CA ASP A 175 -22.86 4.27 -1.98
C ASP A 175 -23.59 5.48 -2.62
N LEU A 176 -23.64 5.59 -3.95
CA LEU A 176 -24.31 6.67 -4.68
C LEU A 176 -25.83 6.61 -4.53
N ALA A 177 -26.46 7.79 -4.55
CA ALA A 177 -27.90 7.95 -4.62
C ALA A 177 -28.48 7.47 -5.97
N GLU A 178 -29.81 7.34 -6.02
CA GLU A 178 -30.52 6.94 -7.23
C GLU A 178 -30.14 7.82 -8.43
N LYS A 179 -30.03 7.18 -9.59
CA LYS A 179 -29.63 7.80 -10.87
C LYS A 179 -28.26 8.49 -10.81
N TYR A 180 -27.40 8.14 -9.84
CA TYR A 180 -26.04 8.68 -9.68
C TYR A 180 -26.01 10.21 -9.48
N SER A 181 -27.05 10.76 -8.84
CA SER A 181 -27.28 12.21 -8.71
C SER A 181 -26.23 12.94 -7.86
N ASP A 182 -25.54 12.22 -6.98
CA ASP A 182 -24.47 12.69 -6.09
C ASP A 182 -23.07 12.30 -6.59
N PHE A 183 -22.95 11.86 -7.85
CA PHE A 183 -21.66 11.60 -8.47
C PHE A 183 -20.84 12.89 -8.57
N THR A 184 -19.55 12.78 -8.25
CA THR A 184 -18.58 13.87 -8.33
C THR A 184 -17.33 13.44 -9.08
N ALA A 185 -16.84 14.31 -9.95
CA ALA A 185 -15.63 14.08 -10.72
C ALA A 185 -14.40 14.02 -9.80
N TRP A 186 -13.39 13.24 -10.18
CA TRP A 186 -12.23 12.96 -9.33
C TRP A 186 -11.39 14.19 -9.00
N TYR A 187 -11.41 15.24 -9.84
CA TYR A 187 -10.67 16.48 -9.62
C TYR A 187 -11.40 17.49 -8.72
N ILE A 188 -12.63 17.20 -8.31
CA ILE A 188 -13.43 18.08 -7.44
C ILE A 188 -13.35 17.54 -6.00
N PRO A 189 -12.61 18.20 -5.10
CA PRO A 189 -12.63 17.84 -3.68
C PRO A 189 -13.95 18.30 -3.04
N ASN A 190 -14.67 17.37 -2.42
CA ASN A 190 -15.96 17.64 -1.76
C ASN A 190 -15.82 18.02 -0.28
N GLY A 191 -14.58 18.10 0.24
CA GLY A 191 -14.30 18.41 1.63
C GLY A 191 -14.48 17.22 2.57
N ILE A 192 -14.61 17.49 3.88
CA ILE A 192 -14.68 16.45 4.91
C ILE A 192 -16.14 15.98 5.06
N THR A 193 -16.57 15.09 4.16
CA THR A 193 -17.95 14.56 4.13
C THR A 193 -18.10 13.23 4.89
N GLY A 194 -17.00 12.63 5.35
CA GLY A 194 -16.94 11.25 5.87
C GLY A 194 -16.78 10.19 4.78
N ASN A 195 -16.97 10.56 3.51
CA ASN A 195 -16.75 9.66 2.37
C ASN A 195 -15.28 9.62 1.96
N GLN A 196 -14.75 8.42 1.73
CA GLN A 196 -13.32 8.20 1.53
C GLN A 196 -13.04 7.30 0.31
N SER A 197 -13.65 7.61 -0.83
CA SER A 197 -13.41 6.88 -2.09
C SER A 197 -12.07 7.27 -2.71
N PHE A 198 -11.76 8.56 -2.86
CA PHE A 198 -10.52 8.99 -3.50
C PHE A 198 -9.42 9.36 -2.49
N PRO A 199 -8.14 8.98 -2.70
CA PRO A 199 -7.64 7.92 -3.61
C PRO A 199 -7.74 6.52 -2.96
N SER A 200 -7.58 5.46 -3.76
CA SER A 200 -7.70 4.09 -3.26
C SER A 200 -6.50 3.65 -2.42
N GLY A 201 -6.78 3.28 -1.16
CA GLY A 201 -5.79 2.70 -0.24
C GLY A 201 -5.39 1.26 -0.62
N HIS A 202 -6.35 0.45 -1.06
CA HIS A 202 -6.11 -0.91 -1.56
C HIS A 202 -5.16 -0.91 -2.76
N ALA A 203 -5.38 -0.01 -3.73
CA ALA A 203 -4.48 0.16 -4.86
C ALA A 203 -3.06 0.52 -4.38
N ALA A 204 -2.94 1.53 -3.52
CA ALA A 204 -1.65 1.93 -2.96
C ALA A 204 -0.93 0.77 -2.25
N MET A 205 -1.65 -0.02 -1.44
CA MET A 205 -1.09 -1.16 -0.71
C MET A 205 -0.66 -2.30 -1.65
N GLY A 206 -1.41 -2.55 -2.73
CA GLY A 206 -1.01 -3.49 -3.78
C GLY A 206 0.32 -3.09 -4.42
N PHE A 207 0.51 -1.81 -4.71
CA PHE A 207 1.76 -1.29 -5.30
C PHE A 207 2.93 -1.17 -4.31
N VAL A 208 2.71 -1.26 -2.98
CA VAL A 208 3.81 -1.35 -1.99
C VAL A 208 4.69 -2.58 -2.24
N LEU A 209 4.13 -3.66 -2.81
CA LEU A 209 4.86 -4.87 -3.19
C LEU A 209 6.02 -4.61 -4.17
N MET A 210 6.05 -3.47 -4.87
CA MET A 210 7.19 -3.06 -5.68
C MET A 210 8.50 -2.99 -4.88
N ALA A 211 8.45 -2.83 -3.55
CA ALA A 211 9.63 -2.93 -2.69
C ALA A 211 10.39 -4.27 -2.87
N LEU A 212 9.68 -5.35 -3.21
CA LEU A 212 10.26 -6.67 -3.49
C LEU A 212 11.19 -6.67 -4.71
N PHE A 213 11.11 -5.65 -5.58
CA PHE A 213 11.95 -5.56 -6.76
C PHE A 213 13.45 -5.48 -6.45
N ILE A 214 13.81 -5.10 -5.21
CA ILE A 214 15.18 -5.12 -4.71
C ILE A 214 15.81 -6.53 -4.80
N PHE A 215 15.03 -7.58 -4.58
CA PHE A 215 15.53 -8.97 -4.57
C PHE A 215 15.75 -9.57 -5.95
N VAL A 216 15.28 -8.92 -7.02
CA VAL A 216 15.40 -9.39 -8.40
C VAL A 216 16.33 -8.53 -9.27
N MET A 217 17.02 -7.55 -8.66
CA MET A 217 17.91 -6.62 -9.37
C MET A 217 19.13 -7.29 -10.01
N ASP A 218 19.62 -8.38 -9.41
CA ASP A 218 20.78 -9.17 -9.86
C ASP A 218 20.39 -10.40 -10.68
N LYS A 219 19.10 -10.65 -10.87
CA LYS A 219 18.62 -11.78 -11.66
C LYS A 219 18.67 -11.45 -13.15
N SER A 220 18.69 -12.51 -13.98
CA SER A 220 18.62 -12.41 -15.44
C SER A 220 17.39 -11.61 -15.88
N PHE A 221 17.44 -11.04 -17.09
CA PHE A 221 16.37 -10.20 -17.64
C PHE A 221 15.01 -10.89 -17.60
N ILE A 222 14.94 -12.15 -18.05
CA ILE A 222 13.71 -12.96 -18.06
C ILE A 222 13.17 -13.15 -16.64
N LYS A 223 14.01 -13.60 -15.69
CA LYS A 223 13.58 -13.79 -14.28
C LYS A 223 13.08 -12.47 -13.68
N ARG A 224 13.76 -11.35 -13.97
CA ARG A 224 13.36 -10.03 -13.48
C ARG A 224 12.00 -9.60 -14.03
N ILE A 225 11.74 -9.80 -15.32
CA ILE A 225 10.44 -9.50 -15.92
C ILE A 225 9.36 -10.37 -15.30
N PHE A 226 9.61 -11.68 -15.20
CA PHE A 226 8.64 -12.64 -14.65
C PHE A 226 8.20 -12.26 -13.23
N PHE A 227 9.14 -12.07 -12.30
CA PHE A 227 8.80 -11.74 -10.91
C PHE A 227 8.17 -10.35 -10.77
N LYS A 228 8.61 -9.36 -11.56
CA LYS A 228 7.95 -8.05 -11.59
C LYS A 228 6.54 -8.15 -12.15
N GLY A 229 6.35 -8.95 -13.18
CA GLY A 229 5.05 -9.23 -13.79
C GLY A 229 4.06 -9.76 -12.76
N ILE A 230 4.44 -10.77 -11.97
CA ILE A 230 3.59 -11.31 -10.89
C ILE A 230 3.14 -10.22 -9.92
N VAL A 231 4.08 -9.41 -9.43
CA VAL A 231 3.78 -8.33 -8.47
C VAL A 231 2.84 -7.28 -9.08
N ILE A 232 3.12 -6.84 -10.31
CA ILE A 232 2.31 -5.84 -11.00
C ILE A 232 0.92 -6.40 -11.34
N SER A 233 0.82 -7.64 -11.81
CA SER A 233 -0.46 -8.30 -12.07
C SER A 233 -1.32 -8.42 -10.82
N TYR A 234 -0.71 -8.75 -9.67
CA TYR A 234 -1.43 -8.76 -8.40
C TYR A 234 -1.96 -7.36 -8.02
N ALA A 235 -1.11 -6.33 -8.11
CA ALA A 235 -1.51 -4.97 -7.80
C ALA A 235 -2.63 -4.46 -8.73
N ILE A 236 -2.57 -4.79 -10.03
CA ILE A 236 -3.62 -4.49 -11.01
C ILE A 236 -4.90 -5.26 -10.67
N ALA A 237 -4.81 -6.56 -10.34
CA ALA A 237 -5.98 -7.34 -9.95
C ALA A 237 -6.68 -6.75 -8.71
N VAL A 238 -5.92 -6.25 -7.74
CA VAL A 238 -6.46 -5.50 -6.60
C VAL A 238 -7.15 -4.21 -7.06
N CYS A 239 -6.57 -3.45 -8.00
CA CYS A 239 -7.22 -2.24 -8.51
C CYS A 239 -8.56 -2.56 -9.19
N ILE A 240 -8.57 -3.57 -10.08
CA ILE A 240 -9.77 -3.97 -10.82
C ILE A 240 -10.85 -4.47 -9.85
N SER A 241 -10.49 -5.24 -8.82
CA SER A 241 -11.48 -5.73 -7.85
C SER A 241 -12.21 -4.60 -7.13
N ARG A 242 -11.52 -3.49 -6.82
CA ARG A 242 -12.12 -2.33 -6.16
C ARG A 242 -13.15 -1.61 -7.04
N VAL A 243 -12.89 -1.54 -8.35
CA VAL A 243 -13.81 -0.95 -9.32
C VAL A 243 -15.03 -1.85 -9.51
N ILE A 244 -14.82 -3.16 -9.67
CA ILE A 244 -15.90 -4.14 -9.85
C ILE A 244 -16.88 -4.16 -8.67
N ILE A 245 -16.39 -4.03 -7.44
CA ILE A 245 -17.26 -3.99 -6.24
C ILE A 245 -17.89 -2.62 -6.01
N GLY A 246 -17.56 -1.62 -6.82
CA GLY A 246 -18.04 -0.25 -6.66
C GLY A 246 -17.50 0.41 -5.39
N ALA A 247 -16.39 -0.09 -4.82
CA ALA A 247 -15.76 0.53 -3.67
C ALA A 247 -14.94 1.77 -4.07
N HIS A 248 -14.52 1.83 -5.33
CA HIS A 248 -13.70 2.89 -5.91
C HIS A 248 -14.04 3.07 -7.39
N TYR A 249 -13.77 4.24 -7.93
CA TYR A 249 -13.73 4.49 -9.37
C TYR A 249 -12.36 4.16 -9.95
N THR A 250 -12.27 4.14 -11.28
CA THR A 250 -11.01 3.85 -11.99
C THR A 250 -9.97 4.94 -11.72
N SER A 251 -10.40 6.20 -11.61
CA SER A 251 -9.52 7.30 -11.22
C SER A 251 -8.96 7.13 -9.80
N ASP A 252 -9.76 6.70 -8.82
CA ASP A 252 -9.28 6.52 -7.44
C ASP A 252 -8.13 5.50 -7.37
N VAL A 253 -8.25 4.39 -8.11
CA VAL A 253 -7.22 3.34 -8.16
C VAL A 253 -6.02 3.78 -8.99
N LEU A 254 -6.22 4.55 -10.06
CA LEU A 254 -5.15 5.14 -10.86
C LEU A 254 -4.28 6.08 -10.01
N PHE A 255 -4.89 6.98 -9.24
CA PHE A 255 -4.18 7.92 -8.36
C PHE A 255 -3.51 7.19 -7.20
N GLY A 256 -4.19 6.23 -6.57
CA GLY A 256 -3.61 5.40 -5.50
C GLY A 256 -2.36 4.64 -5.97
N ALA A 257 -2.42 4.05 -7.16
CA ALA A 257 -1.28 3.39 -7.80
C ALA A 257 -0.15 4.37 -8.11
N MET A 258 -0.45 5.50 -8.74
CA MET A 258 0.56 6.47 -9.17
C MET A 258 1.33 7.07 -8.00
N ILE A 259 0.63 7.43 -6.91
CA ILE A 259 1.28 7.94 -5.68
C ILE A 259 2.32 6.93 -5.18
N MET A 260 1.98 5.64 -5.16
CA MET A 260 2.90 4.60 -4.70
C MET A 260 4.04 4.31 -5.68
N ILE A 261 3.78 4.37 -6.99
CA ILE A 261 4.82 4.25 -8.03
C ILE A 261 5.82 5.40 -7.93
N ILE A 262 5.35 6.64 -7.78
CA ILE A 262 6.21 7.82 -7.58
C ILE A 262 7.04 7.64 -6.30
N ALA A 263 6.40 7.25 -5.18
CA ALA A 263 7.09 6.98 -3.92
C ALA A 263 8.22 5.95 -4.12
N PHE A 264 7.94 4.83 -4.78
CA PHE A 264 8.94 3.82 -5.12
C PHE A 264 10.12 4.41 -5.91
N LEU A 265 9.85 5.16 -6.99
CA LEU A 265 10.87 5.69 -7.89
C LEU A 265 11.79 6.68 -7.17
N LEU A 266 11.22 7.64 -6.44
CA LEU A 266 11.96 8.67 -5.71
C LEU A 266 12.79 8.06 -4.57
N ILE A 267 12.18 7.21 -3.76
CA ILE A 267 12.85 6.61 -2.59
C ILE A 267 13.95 5.66 -3.04
N LYS A 268 13.69 4.83 -4.05
CA LYS A 268 14.70 3.90 -4.58
C LYS A 268 15.93 4.64 -5.08
N GLN A 269 15.75 5.74 -5.81
CA GLN A 269 16.87 6.55 -6.30
C GLN A 269 17.72 7.07 -5.14
N ASN A 270 17.07 7.63 -4.12
CA ASN A 270 17.75 8.15 -2.93
C ASN A 270 18.54 7.06 -2.19
N ILE A 271 17.94 5.89 -1.94
CA ILE A 271 18.65 4.85 -1.18
C ILE A 271 19.80 4.23 -2.00
N ILE A 272 19.63 4.03 -3.31
CA ILE A 272 20.73 3.50 -4.14
C ILE A 272 21.91 4.47 -4.16
N SER A 273 21.66 5.79 -4.24
CA SER A 273 22.73 6.80 -4.20
C SER A 273 23.48 6.78 -2.86
N ALA A 274 22.78 6.66 -1.74
CA ALA A 274 23.35 6.61 -0.40
C ALA A 274 24.14 5.31 -0.06
N VAL A 275 24.06 4.29 -0.92
CA VAL A 275 24.81 3.03 -0.75
C VAL A 275 26.06 2.99 -1.64
N LYS A 276 26.12 3.84 -2.67
CA LYS A 276 27.28 3.96 -3.57
C LYS A 276 28.33 4.95 -3.07
N ASN A 277 27.90 5.93 -2.27
CA ASN A 277 28.75 6.83 -1.51
C ASN A 277 29.04 6.23 -0.13
#